data_AF-A0A1F2V417-F1
#
_entry.id   AF-A0A1F2V417-F1
#
_cell.length_a   1.000
_cell.length_b   1.000
_cell.length_c   1.000
_cell.angle_alpha   90.00
_cell.angle_beta   90.00
_cell.angle_gamma   90.00
#
_symmetry.space_group_name_H-M   'P 1'
#
loop_
_entity.id
_entity.type
_entity.pdbx_description
1 polymer ?
#
loop_
_entity_poly.entity_id
_entity_poly.type
_entity_poly.pdbx_seq_one_letter_code
_entity_poly.pdbx_strand_id
1 'polypeptide(L)' 'MAKGKKLETPVTLFASIEAEQHDTLRTIAFQEHRSIADIVRQAIDELIERRAKPARTTKPERMKVTSVRV' A
#
# COMPACT_ATOMS: atom_id res chain seq x y z
N MET A 1 -3.30 -1.04 -25.44
CA MET A 1 -4.70 -1.40 -25.13
C MET A 1 -4.66 -2.51 -24.09
N ALA A 2 -4.67 -2.16 -22.79
CA ALA A 2 -4.58 -3.17 -21.73
C ALA A 2 -5.92 -3.95 -21.65
N LYS A 3 -5.87 -5.23 -22.00
CA LYS A 3 -7.01 -6.16 -21.92
C LYS A 3 -7.48 -6.18 -20.46
N GLY A 4 -8.66 -5.61 -20.19
CA GLY A 4 -9.20 -5.50 -18.84
C GLY A 4 -9.22 -6.87 -18.14
N LYS A 5 -8.52 -6.97 -17.01
CA LYS A 5 -8.53 -8.14 -16.15
C LYS A 5 -9.96 -8.28 -15.64
N LYS A 6 -10.71 -9.29 -16.10
CA LYS A 6 -12.07 -9.54 -15.62
C LYS A 6 -11.97 -9.92 -14.14
N LEU A 7 -12.72 -9.24 -13.29
CA LEU A 7 -12.84 -9.58 -11.89
C LEU A 7 -13.79 -10.78 -11.76
N GLU A 8 -13.39 -11.80 -11.00
CA GLU A 8 -14.19 -13.02 -10.77
C GLU A 8 -15.45 -12.72 -9.93
N THR A 9 -15.33 -11.80 -8.96
CA THR A 9 -16.43 -11.40 -8.09
C THR A 9 -16.37 -9.89 -7.87
N PRO A 10 -16.88 -9.09 -8.83
CA PRO A 10 -16.78 -7.63 -8.74
C PRO A 10 -17.69 -7.09 -7.63
N VAL A 11 -17.14 -6.21 -6.79
CA VAL A 11 -17.87 -5.43 -5.80
C VAL A 11 -17.65 -3.95 -6.10
N THR A 12 -18.71 -3.15 -6.07
CA THR A 12 -18.63 -1.70 -6.26
C THR A 12 -18.33 -1.02 -4.93
N LEU A 13 -17.26 -0.22 -4.90
CA LEU A 13 -16.88 0.58 -3.74
C LEU A 13 -17.38 2.02 -3.90
N PHE A 14 -18.14 2.49 -2.91
CA PHE A 14 -18.51 3.90 -2.79
C PHE A 14 -17.82 4.47 -1.55
N ALA A 15 -17.09 5.57 -1.71
CA ALA A 15 -16.38 6.22 -0.62
C ALA A 15 -16.42 7.75 -0.80
N SER A 16 -16.66 8.45 0.30
CA SER A 16 -16.43 9.90 0.38
C SER A 16 -14.98 10.13 0.80
N ILE A 17 -14.24 10.89 -0.02
CA ILE A 17 -12.84 11.24 0.20
C ILE A 17 -12.68 12.76 0.07
N GLU A 18 -11.58 13.29 0.60
CA GLU A 18 -11.27 14.71 0.47
C GLU A 18 -11.01 15.09 -1.00
N ALA A 19 -11.33 16.34 -1.36
CA ALA A 19 -11.14 16.83 -2.73
C ALA A 19 -9.67 16.71 -3.18
N GLU A 20 -8.73 17.06 -2.30
CA GLU A 20 -7.29 16.96 -2.57
C GLU A 20 -6.84 15.52 -2.85
N GLN A 21 -7.45 14.54 -2.17
CA GLN A 21 -7.17 13.13 -2.39
C GLN A 21 -7.67 12.68 -3.77
N HIS A 22 -8.88 13.11 -4.14
CA HIS A 22 -9.42 12.84 -5.47
C HIS A 22 -8.56 13.48 -6.58
N ASP A 23 -8.13 14.72 -6.41
CA ASP A 23 -7.30 15.43 -7.41
C ASP A 23 -5.91 14.80 -7.57
N THR A 24 -5.34 14.33 -6.47
CA THR A 24 -4.09 13.57 -6.49
C THR A 24 -4.26 12.26 -7.29
N LEU A 25 -5.32 11.49 -7.01
CA LEU A 25 -5.62 10.26 -7.74
C LEU A 25 -5.83 10.53 -9.24
N ARG A 26 -6.51 11.62 -9.59
CA ARG A 26 -6.73 12.02 -10.99
C ARG A 26 -5.42 12.36 -11.70
N THR A 27 -4.53 13.09 -11.01
CA THR A 27 -3.21 13.45 -11.53
C THR A 27 -2.37 12.20 -11.82
N ILE A 28 -2.31 11.27 -10.87
CA ILE A 28 -1.56 10.01 -11.02
C ILE A 28 -2.14 9.16 -12.16
N ALA A 29 -3.48 9.02 -12.21
CA ALA A 29 -4.17 8.31 -13.28
C ALA A 29 -3.82 8.83 -14.67
N PHE A 30 -3.74 10.16 -14.81
CA PHE A 30 -3.34 10.80 -16.05
C PHE A 30 -1.88 10.50 -16.40
N GLN A 31 -0.96 10.66 -15.45
CA GLN A 31 0.48 10.43 -15.66
C GLN A 31 0.81 8.98 -16.01
N GLU A 32 0.13 8.02 -15.37
CA GLU A 32 0.39 6.60 -15.59
C GLU A 32 -0.42 6.00 -16.76
N HIS A 33 -1.30 6.79 -17.41
CA HIS A 33 -2.25 6.30 -18.41
C HIS A 33 -3.10 5.11 -17.91
N ARG A 34 -3.51 5.17 -16.64
CA ARG A 34 -4.27 4.11 -15.95
C ARG A 34 -5.59 4.66 -15.42
N SER A 35 -6.56 3.79 -15.16
CA SER A 35 -7.78 4.21 -14.48
C SER A 35 -7.54 4.43 -13.00
N ILE A 36 -8.28 5.37 -12.39
CA ILE A 36 -8.27 5.57 -10.92
C ILE A 36 -8.60 4.24 -10.20
N ALA A 37 -9.52 3.45 -10.74
CA ALA A 37 -9.87 2.15 -10.18
C ALA A 37 -8.69 1.15 -10.18
N ASP A 38 -7.82 1.18 -11.19
CA ASP A 38 -6.63 0.31 -11.22
C ASP A 38 -5.58 0.75 -10.19
N ILE A 39 -5.40 2.06 -10.02
CA ILE A 39 -4.47 2.63 -9.01
C ILE A 39 -4.95 2.30 -7.60
N VAL A 40 -6.25 2.50 -7.33
CA VAL A 40 -6.83 2.20 -6.02
C VAL A 40 -6.77 0.70 -5.73
N ARG A 41 -7.03 -0.18 -6.72
CA ARG A 41 -6.87 -1.63 -6.55
C ARG A 41 -5.44 -2.00 -6.17
N GLN A 42 -4.44 -1.46 -6.86
CA GLN A 42 -3.04 -1.69 -6.52
C GLN A 42 -2.70 -1.19 -5.11
N ALA A 43 -3.14 0.01 -4.73
CA ALA A 43 -2.88 0.56 -3.40
C ALA A 43 -3.51 -0.31 -2.28
N ILE A 44 -4.69 -0.87 -2.53
CA ILE A 44 -5.34 -1.82 -1.61
C ILE A 44 -4.52 -3.12 -1.52
N ASP A 45 -4.08 -3.68 -2.65
CA ASP A 45 -3.24 -4.88 -2.67
C ASP A 45 -1.95 -4.67 -1.86
N GLU A 46 -1.26 -3.55 -2.07
CA GLU A 46 -0.05 -3.17 -1.32
C GLU A 46 -0.33 -3.01 0.18
N LEU A 47 -1.48 -2.45 0.57
CA LEU A 47 -1.88 -2.32 1.97
C LEU A 47 -2.13 -3.69 2.61
N ILE A 48 -2.80 -4.60 1.90
CA ILE A 48 -3.04 -5.98 2.34
C ILE A 48 -1.71 -6.69 2.55
N GLU A 49 -0.79 -6.62 1.60
CA GLU A 49 0.54 -7.23 1.71
C GLU A 49 1.35 -6.68 2.89
N ARG A 50 1.32 -5.36 3.08
CA ARG A 50 2.00 -4.69 4.21
C ARG A 50 1.43 -5.15 5.56
N ARG A 51 0.12 -5.34 5.67
CA ARG A 51 -0.52 -5.82 6.91
C ARG A 51 -0.34 -7.32 7.13
N ALA A 52 -0.24 -8.11 6.06
CA ALA A 52 -0.05 -9.56 6.13
C ALA A 52 1.36 -9.94 6.58
N LYS A 53 2.37 -9.09 6.35
CA LYS A 53 3.72 -9.29 6.90
C LYS A 53 3.75 -8.77 8.34
N PRO A 54 3.82 -9.63 9.37
CA PRO A 54 4.05 -9.14 10.73
C PRO A 54 5.36 -8.35 10.73
N ALA A 55 5.33 -7.15 11.30
CA ALA A 55 6.52 -6.34 11.50
C ALA A 55 7.60 -7.25 12.07
N ARG A 56 8.73 -7.38 11.36
CA ARG A 56 9.89 -8.10 11.88
C ARG A 56 10.23 -7.46 13.22
N THR A 57 9.87 -8.10 14.32
CA THR A 57 10.42 -7.81 15.64
C THR A 57 11.91 -8.05 15.52
N THR A 58 12.66 -6.99 15.25
CA THR A 58 14.08 -6.97 15.56
C THR A 58 14.16 -7.12 17.07
N LYS A 59 14.35 -8.36 17.54
CA LYS A 59 14.77 -8.61 18.92
C LYS A 59 15.96 -7.67 19.16
N PRO A 60 15.95 -6.82 20.21
CA PRO A 60 17.15 -6.06 20.54
C PRO A 60 18.24 -7.07 20.89
N GLU A 61 19.24 -7.16 20.01
CA GLU A 61 20.47 -7.86 20.26
C GLU A 61 21.06 -7.27 21.54
N ARG A 62 21.01 -8.04 22.64
CA ARG A 62 21.57 -7.62 23.93
C ARG A 62 23.05 -7.29 23.71
N MET A 63 23.35 -6.01 23.66
CA MET A 63 24.70 -5.47 23.66
C MET A 63 25.40 -6.00 24.92
N LYS A 64 26.35 -6.92 24.73
CA LYS A 64 27.21 -7.41 25.81
C LYS A 64 28.11 -6.25 26.21
N VAL A 65 27.75 -5.55 27.29
CA VAL A 65 28.65 -4.58 27.93
C VAL A 65 29.68 -5.39 28.71
N THR A 66 30.86 -5.56 28.11
CA THR A 66 32.03 -6.09 28.82
C THR A 66 32.44 -5.07 29.87
N SER A 67 32.12 -5.35 31.12
CA SER A 67 32.56 -4.59 32.29
C SER A 67 34.10 -4.61 32.36
N VAL A 68 34.72 -3.45 32.14
CA VAL A 68 36.13 -3.20 32.46
C VAL A 68 36.23 -3.01 33.97
N ARG A 69 37.00 -3.87 34.64
CA ARG A 69 37.30 -3.76 36.08
C ARG A 69 38.31 -2.63 36.31
N VAL A 70 38.08 -1.95 37.43
CA VAL A 70 38.88 -0.89 38.09
C VAL A 70 40.32 -1.33 38.34
#